data_AF-A0A317D9C5-F1
#
_entry.id   AF-A0A317D9C5-F1
#
_cell.length_a   1.000
_cell.length_b   1.000
_cell.length_c   1.000
_cell.angle_alpha   90.00
_cell.angle_beta   90.00
_cell.angle_gamma   90.00
#
_symmetry.space_group_name_H-M   'P 1'
#
loop_
_entity.id
_entity.type
_entity.pdbx_description
1 polymer ?
#
loop_
_entity_poly.entity_id
_entity_poly.type
_entity_poly.pdbx_seq_one_letter_code
_entity_poly.pdbx_strand_id
1 'polypeptide(L)'
;MAAPSRELVEQLYATPPDRFVAARDAAVAEARRAGDQAAAREIARLRRPTVAAWLVNLLAIRRPELVADLAQLADALRAAQRDLRGAKLRELSAQRRAVVGALVAEVRRLAAETGEAPPAGKLPLGEVEATLNAALSDAEVAEQIRSGRLLRATSYAGFGEVPRPQLRLVTGGAEEPAVPDRAAERAETRRTRDERAADRAARAERAKRRRELDRELARARTDQERAEAELAGAERSAQDGAVELDRIEAELAELERRRAVAEQELSRAKLARRAAERAVTAARRRAGEVEAAVEALDAEEGDATGGGQQAD
;
A
#
# COMPACT_ATOMS: atom_id res chain seq x y z
N MET A 1 16.67 35.53 -1.92
CA MET A 1 17.41 34.56 -1.07
C MET A 1 17.41 33.24 -1.81
N ALA A 2 18.57 32.75 -2.26
CA ALA A 2 18.63 31.50 -3.02
C ALA A 2 18.30 30.33 -2.08
N ALA A 3 17.19 29.65 -2.35
CA ALA A 3 16.85 28.40 -1.69
C ALA A 3 17.75 27.29 -2.25
N PRO A 4 18.11 26.27 -1.46
CA PRO A 4 18.84 25.11 -1.98
C PRO A 4 18.01 24.45 -3.09
N SER A 5 18.70 23.89 -4.10
CA SER A 5 18.00 23.20 -5.19
C SER A 5 17.13 22.07 -4.64
N ARG A 6 15.95 21.88 -5.23
CA ARG A 6 15.02 20.83 -4.82
C ARG A 6 15.69 19.45 -4.85
N GLU A 7 16.46 19.19 -5.90
CA GLU A 7 17.19 17.94 -6.09
C GLU A 7 18.21 17.67 -4.97
N LEU A 8 18.96 18.69 -4.52
CA LEU A 8 19.89 18.53 -3.41
C LEU A 8 19.15 18.14 -2.11
N VAL A 9 18.00 18.76 -1.85
CA VAL A 9 17.22 18.44 -0.65
C VAL A 9 16.65 17.02 -0.73
N GLU A 10 16.18 16.59 -1.91
CA GLU A 10 15.72 15.22 -2.15
C GLU A 10 16.87 14.21 -1.97
N GLN A 11 18.07 14.49 -2.47
CA GLN A 11 19.24 13.65 -2.26
C GLN A 11 19.61 13.52 -0.78
N LEU A 12 19.57 14.62 -0.02
CA LEU A 12 19.83 14.61 1.43
C LEU A 12 18.77 13.78 2.17
N TYR A 13 17.49 13.93 1.85
CA TYR A 13 16.42 13.16 2.50
C TYR A 13 16.28 11.71 2.00
N ALA A 14 16.91 11.35 0.88
CA ALA A 14 17.09 9.97 0.44
C ALA A 14 18.29 9.27 1.12
N THR A 15 19.20 10.03 1.73
CA THR A 15 20.38 9.50 2.43
C THR A 15 19.98 8.88 3.78
N PRO A 16 20.52 7.68 4.16
CA PRO A 16 20.23 7.07 5.45
C PRO A 16 20.46 8.04 6.63
N PRO A 17 19.61 8.02 7.68
CA PRO A 17 19.67 8.99 8.78
C PRO A 17 21.03 9.10 9.47
N ASP A 18 21.75 7.98 9.59
CA ASP A 18 23.08 7.93 10.21
C ASP A 18 24.15 8.67 9.39
N ARG A 19 23.93 8.82 8.08
CA ARG A 19 24.80 9.55 7.16
C ARG A 19 24.31 10.96 6.83
N PHE A 20 23.07 11.28 7.16
CA PHE A 20 22.44 12.56 6.84
C PHE A 20 23.28 13.76 7.28
N VAL A 21 23.80 13.74 8.51
CA VAL A 21 24.57 14.88 9.05
C VAL A 21 25.86 15.10 8.26
N ALA A 22 26.59 14.02 7.96
CA ALA A 22 27.80 14.09 7.15
C ALA A 22 27.52 14.58 5.73
N ALA A 23 26.48 14.08 5.08
CA ALA A 23 26.06 14.51 3.75
C ALA A 23 25.64 16.00 3.74
N ARG A 24 24.87 16.43 4.75
CA ARG A 24 24.46 17.83 4.92
C ARG A 24 25.67 18.73 5.07
N ASP A 25 26.62 18.37 5.93
CA ASP A 25 27.79 19.19 6.21
C ASP A 25 28.72 19.29 4.98
N ALA A 26 28.84 18.21 4.20
CA ALA A 26 29.53 18.24 2.90
C ALA A 26 28.84 19.18 1.89
N ALA A 27 27.50 19.13 1.79
CA ALA A 27 26.72 20.03 0.94
C ALA A 27 26.82 21.50 1.37
N VAL A 28 26.86 21.77 2.69
CA VAL A 28 27.11 23.12 3.23
C VAL A 28 28.51 23.62 2.82
N ALA A 29 29.53 22.77 2.90
CA ALA A 29 30.89 23.12 2.52
C ALA A 29 31.01 23.41 1.01
N GLU A 30 30.34 22.61 0.16
CA GLU A 30 30.26 22.85 -1.29
C GLU A 30 29.58 24.19 -1.61
N ALA A 31 28.42 24.46 -1.02
CA ALA A 31 27.71 25.73 -1.22
C ALA A 31 28.55 26.95 -0.82
N ARG A 32 29.32 26.85 0.29
CA ARG A 32 30.27 27.88 0.70
C ARG A 32 31.41 28.06 -0.30
N ARG A 33 31.97 26.98 -0.83
CA ARG A 33 33.01 27.02 -1.88
C ARG A 33 32.51 27.64 -3.18
N ALA A 34 31.24 27.41 -3.52
CA ALA A 34 30.57 28.01 -4.66
C ALA A 34 30.16 29.49 -4.44
N GLY A 35 30.41 30.05 -3.25
CA GLY A 35 30.07 31.44 -2.90
C GLY A 35 28.61 31.66 -2.49
N ASP A 36 27.78 30.62 -2.44
CA ASP A 36 26.38 30.71 -2.05
C ASP A 36 26.18 30.56 -0.53
N GLN A 37 26.42 31.67 0.18
CA GLN A 37 26.25 31.73 1.64
C GLN A 37 24.77 31.59 2.07
N ALA A 38 23.82 31.92 1.19
CA ALA A 38 22.39 31.79 1.51
C ALA A 38 21.97 30.32 1.47
N ALA A 39 22.29 29.59 0.40
CA ALA A 39 22.02 28.17 0.30
C ALA A 39 22.73 27.38 1.41
N ALA A 40 23.98 27.70 1.73
CA ALA A 40 24.71 27.06 2.82
C ALA A 40 23.99 27.18 4.18
N ARG A 41 23.38 28.34 4.48
CA ARG A 41 22.60 28.54 5.72
C ARG A 41 21.31 27.72 5.72
N GLU A 42 20.62 27.64 4.59
CA GLU A 42 19.39 26.86 4.47
C GLU A 42 19.65 25.34 4.54
N ILE A 43 20.71 24.85 3.89
CA ILE A 43 21.12 23.43 3.99
C ILE A 43 21.47 23.09 5.44
N ALA A 44 22.19 23.97 6.15
CA ALA A 44 22.56 23.76 7.55
C ALA A 44 21.34 23.67 8.50
N ARG A 45 20.20 24.29 8.13
CA ARG A 45 18.95 24.23 8.89
C ARG A 45 18.21 22.91 8.72
N LEU A 46 18.53 22.11 7.69
CA LEU A 46 17.89 20.82 7.47
C LEU A 46 18.18 19.88 8.65
N ARG A 47 17.10 19.25 9.12
CA ARG A 47 17.11 18.34 10.27
C ARG A 47 17.15 16.90 9.81
N ARG A 48 17.88 16.08 10.57
CA ARG A 48 17.93 14.64 10.38
C ARG A 48 16.53 14.02 10.57
N PRO A 49 16.00 13.28 9.60
CA PRO A 49 14.75 12.53 9.74
C PRO A 49 14.92 11.32 10.66
N THR A 50 13.84 10.82 11.26
CA THR A 50 13.84 9.47 11.87
C THR A 50 13.95 8.39 10.79
N VAL A 51 14.25 7.15 11.17
CA VAL A 51 14.33 6.03 10.21
C VAL A 51 12.99 5.80 9.50
N ALA A 52 11.87 5.83 10.23
CA ALA A 52 10.54 5.72 9.64
C ALA A 52 10.23 6.88 8.67
N ALA A 53 10.60 8.11 9.04
CA ALA A 53 10.38 9.27 8.16
C ALA A 53 11.27 9.23 6.91
N TRP A 54 12.53 8.78 7.03
CA TRP A 54 13.41 8.54 5.91
C TRP A 54 12.85 7.51 4.93
N LEU A 55 12.29 6.40 5.43
CA LEU A 55 11.65 5.38 4.60
C LEU A 55 10.46 5.94 3.78
N VAL A 56 9.63 6.78 4.41
CA VAL A 56 8.51 7.46 3.74
C VAL A 56 9.01 8.50 2.73
N ASN A 57 10.05 9.26 3.07
CA ASN A 57 10.67 10.21 2.13
C ASN A 57 11.25 9.48 0.92
N LEU A 58 11.89 8.33 1.13
CA LEU A 58 12.46 7.52 0.06
C LEU A 58 11.37 7.07 -0.93
N LEU A 59 10.20 6.65 -0.44
CA LEU A 59 9.04 6.35 -1.27
C LEU A 59 8.58 7.59 -2.05
N ALA A 60 8.41 8.75 -1.39
CA ALA A 60 7.95 9.97 -2.05
C ALA A 60 8.93 10.49 -3.12
N ILE A 61 10.23 10.31 -2.91
CA ILE A 61 11.29 10.77 -3.81
C ILE A 61 11.48 9.80 -5.00
N ARG A 62 11.44 8.49 -4.74
CA ARG A 62 11.75 7.46 -5.76
C ARG A 62 10.53 6.93 -6.49
N ARG A 63 9.35 7.04 -5.88
CA ARG A 63 8.05 6.54 -6.38
C ARG A 63 6.93 7.56 -6.12
N PRO A 64 7.05 8.81 -6.59
CA PRO A 64 6.02 9.84 -6.38
C PRO A 64 4.64 9.43 -6.90
N GLU A 65 4.57 8.58 -7.92
CA GLU A 65 3.35 8.01 -8.48
C GLU A 65 2.56 7.19 -7.44
N LEU A 66 3.25 6.40 -6.61
CA LEU A 66 2.60 5.58 -5.59
C LEU A 66 2.03 6.43 -4.44
N VAL A 67 2.66 7.58 -4.16
CA VAL A 67 2.14 8.56 -3.20
C VAL A 67 0.91 9.29 -3.78
N ALA A 68 0.90 9.54 -5.09
CA ALA A 68 -0.27 10.10 -5.77
C ALA A 68 -1.47 9.13 -5.73
N ASP A 69 -1.25 7.84 -5.96
CA ASP A 69 -2.29 6.80 -5.86
C ASP A 69 -2.88 6.72 -4.45
N LEU A 70 -2.04 6.84 -3.42
CA LEU A 70 -2.51 6.90 -2.02
C LEU A 70 -3.43 8.11 -1.79
N ALA A 71 -3.11 9.27 -2.37
CA ALA A 71 -3.93 10.47 -2.26
C ALA A 71 -5.28 10.31 -2.98
N GLN A 72 -5.30 9.68 -4.17
CA GLN A 72 -6.55 9.37 -4.88
C GLN A 72 -7.46 8.44 -4.06
N LEU A 73 -6.87 7.45 -3.39
CA LEU A 73 -7.62 6.57 -2.49
C LEU A 73 -8.19 7.33 -1.28
N ALA A 74 -7.43 8.27 -0.71
CA ALA A 74 -7.90 9.14 0.37
C ALA A 74 -9.14 9.94 -0.06
N ASP A 75 -9.12 10.50 -1.28
CA ASP A 75 -10.25 11.25 -1.82
C ASP A 75 -11.48 10.37 -2.07
N ALA A 76 -11.29 9.16 -2.61
CA ALA A 76 -12.36 8.19 -2.80
C ALA A 76 -13.00 7.77 -1.46
N LEU A 77 -12.19 7.56 -0.41
CA LEU A 77 -12.66 7.27 0.94
C LEU A 77 -13.49 8.43 1.52
N ARG A 78 -12.98 9.67 1.42
CA ARG A 78 -13.71 10.86 1.89
C ARG A 78 -15.02 11.07 1.13
N ALA A 79 -15.04 10.83 -0.18
CA ALA A 79 -16.26 10.90 -0.99
C ALA A 79 -17.29 9.84 -0.56
N ALA A 80 -16.88 8.58 -0.40
CA ALA A 80 -17.77 7.51 0.03
C ALA A 80 -18.32 7.71 1.46
N GLN A 81 -17.53 8.33 2.36
CA GLN A 81 -17.97 8.70 3.71
C GLN A 81 -19.04 9.79 3.67
N ARG A 82 -18.85 10.84 2.86
CA ARG A 82 -19.84 11.92 2.68
C ARG A 82 -21.16 11.40 2.10
N ASP A 83 -21.10 10.46 1.18
CA ASP A 83 -22.27 9.86 0.53
C ASP A 83 -22.93 8.72 1.34
N LEU A 84 -22.41 8.41 2.54
CA LEU A 84 -22.88 7.33 3.43
C LEU A 84 -23.03 5.95 2.75
N ARG A 85 -22.16 5.63 1.79
CA ARG A 85 -22.23 4.38 1.01
C ARG A 85 -21.55 3.23 1.73
N GLY A 86 -22.25 2.60 2.69
CA GLY A 86 -21.70 1.52 3.53
C GLY A 86 -21.06 0.35 2.77
N ALA A 87 -21.66 -0.10 1.66
CA ALA A 87 -21.06 -1.16 0.83
C ALA A 87 -19.74 -0.72 0.18
N LYS A 88 -19.70 0.52 -0.35
CA LYS A 88 -18.49 1.09 -0.96
C LYS A 88 -17.39 1.34 0.06
N LEU A 89 -17.75 1.72 1.30
CA LEU A 89 -16.79 1.87 2.40
C LEU A 89 -16.10 0.55 2.77
N ARG A 90 -16.81 -0.58 2.74
CA ARG A 90 -16.20 -1.90 2.99
C ARG A 90 -15.20 -2.27 1.90
N GLU A 91 -15.58 -2.08 0.63
CA GLU A 91 -14.70 -2.29 -0.52
C GLU A 91 -13.44 -1.41 -0.44
N LEU A 92 -13.60 -0.10 -0.21
CA LEU A 92 -12.49 0.85 -0.09
C LEU A 92 -11.62 0.57 1.16
N SER A 93 -12.19 0.01 2.23
CA SER A 93 -11.42 -0.41 3.41
C SER A 93 -10.53 -1.62 3.12
N ALA A 94 -11.00 -2.56 2.29
CA ALA A 94 -10.17 -3.67 1.82
C ALA A 94 -9.07 -3.18 0.88
N GLN A 95 -9.41 -2.29 -0.06
CA GLN A 95 -8.45 -1.66 -0.96
C GLN A 95 -7.39 -0.85 -0.19
N ARG A 96 -7.77 -0.14 0.87
CA ARG A 96 -6.85 0.55 1.79
C ARG A 96 -5.79 -0.39 2.35
N ARG A 97 -6.18 -1.54 2.90
CA ARG A 97 -5.21 -2.49 3.45
C ARG A 97 -4.26 -3.03 2.38
N ALA A 98 -4.78 -3.35 1.20
CA ALA A 98 -3.97 -3.85 0.08
C ALA A 98 -2.95 -2.80 -0.40
N VAL A 99 -3.39 -1.56 -0.63
CA VAL A 99 -2.51 -0.46 -1.09
C VAL A 99 -1.44 -0.16 -0.04
N VAL A 100 -1.82 0.01 1.23
CA VAL A 100 -0.84 0.30 2.29
C VAL A 100 0.16 -0.85 2.44
N GLY A 101 -0.28 -2.10 2.39
CA GLY A 101 0.62 -3.27 2.42
C GLY A 101 1.62 -3.29 1.25
N ALA A 102 1.16 -2.97 0.04
CA ALA A 102 2.01 -2.87 -1.14
C ALA A 102 3.05 -1.73 -1.01
N LEU A 103 2.65 -0.57 -0.49
CA LEU A 103 3.57 0.55 -0.23
C LEU A 103 4.64 0.20 0.81
N VAL A 104 4.27 -0.51 1.88
CA VAL A 104 5.25 -0.97 2.89
C VAL A 104 6.23 -1.98 2.29
N ALA A 105 5.76 -2.88 1.42
CA ALA A 105 6.63 -3.81 0.70
C ALA A 105 7.60 -3.08 -0.24
N GLU A 106 7.13 -2.06 -0.95
CA GLU A 106 7.96 -1.22 -1.83
C GLU A 106 8.99 -0.42 -1.03
N VAL A 107 8.60 0.17 0.11
CA VAL A 107 9.52 0.84 1.04
C VAL A 107 10.64 -0.10 1.49
N ARG A 108 10.32 -1.35 1.82
CA ARG A 108 11.32 -2.35 2.21
C ARG A 108 12.29 -2.64 1.05
N ARG A 109 11.80 -2.70 -0.19
CA ARG A 109 12.63 -2.89 -1.39
C ARG A 109 13.56 -1.69 -1.62
N LEU A 110 13.02 -0.48 -1.57
CA LEU A 110 13.81 0.75 -1.73
C LEU A 110 14.90 0.88 -0.66
N ALA A 111 14.58 0.50 0.58
CA ALA A 111 15.56 0.47 1.66
C ALA A 111 16.68 -0.54 1.38
N ALA A 112 16.36 -1.72 0.86
CA ALA A 112 17.36 -2.74 0.50
C ALA A 112 18.25 -2.33 -0.68
N GLU A 113 17.74 -1.52 -1.61
CA GLU A 113 18.50 -0.94 -2.72
C GLU A 113 19.42 0.21 -2.27
N THR A 114 19.16 0.79 -1.10
CA THR A 114 19.97 1.87 -0.56
C THR A 114 21.16 1.31 0.22
N GLY A 115 22.37 1.55 -0.27
CA GLY A 115 23.60 1.19 0.43
C GLY A 115 23.64 1.81 1.83
N GLU A 116 24.17 1.05 2.79
CA GLU A 116 24.29 1.46 4.20
C GLU A 116 22.95 1.76 4.91
N ALA A 117 21.83 1.31 4.36
CA ALA A 117 20.55 1.33 5.06
C ALA A 117 20.61 0.48 6.34
N PRO A 118 19.77 0.80 7.36
CA PRO A 118 19.63 -0.05 8.52
C PRO A 118 19.24 -1.49 8.13
N PRO A 119 19.70 -2.52 8.87
CA PRO A 119 19.38 -3.90 8.56
C PRO A 119 17.87 -4.12 8.44
N ALA A 120 17.45 -4.92 7.45
CA ALA A 120 16.02 -5.11 7.11
C ALA A 120 15.16 -5.53 8.33
N GLY A 121 15.70 -6.35 9.24
CA GLY A 121 15.00 -6.79 10.45
C GLY A 121 14.83 -5.74 11.55
N LYS A 122 15.41 -4.54 11.39
CA LYS A 122 15.31 -3.41 12.33
C LYS A 122 14.54 -2.22 11.76
N LEU A 123 13.98 -2.35 10.56
CA LEU A 123 13.21 -1.28 9.95
C LEU A 123 11.88 -1.08 10.70
N PRO A 124 11.52 0.15 11.10
CA PRO A 124 10.27 0.45 11.80
C PRO A 124 9.08 0.47 10.83
N LEU A 125 8.81 -0.66 10.16
CA LEU A 125 7.76 -0.75 9.13
C LEU A 125 6.35 -0.48 9.67
N GLY A 126 6.10 -0.79 10.95
CA GLY A 126 4.83 -0.44 11.61
C GLY A 126 4.61 1.08 11.74
N GLU A 127 5.67 1.87 11.97
CA GLU A 127 5.58 3.34 12.00
C GLU A 127 5.35 3.92 10.60
N VAL A 128 5.95 3.30 9.57
CA VAL A 128 5.71 3.64 8.17
C VAL A 128 4.25 3.39 7.81
N GLU A 129 3.74 2.20 8.13
CA GLU A 129 2.33 1.84 7.92
C GLU A 129 1.39 2.82 8.64
N ALA A 130 1.68 3.16 9.90
CA ALA A 130 0.88 4.13 10.66
C ALA A 130 0.86 5.52 9.99
N THR A 131 1.99 5.95 9.43
CA THR A 131 2.12 7.24 8.72
C THR A 131 1.35 7.26 7.41
N LEU A 132 1.42 6.19 6.61
CA LEU A 132 0.63 6.06 5.38
C LEU A 132 -0.87 6.01 5.68
N ASN A 133 -1.26 5.34 6.76
CA ASN A 133 -2.64 5.34 7.23
C ASN A 133 -3.11 6.72 7.71
N ALA A 134 -2.26 7.49 8.38
CA ALA A 134 -2.57 8.87 8.77
C ALA A 134 -2.80 9.76 7.54
N ALA A 135 -2.00 9.61 6.48
CA ALA A 135 -2.17 10.36 5.23
C ALA A 135 -3.49 10.09 4.50
N LEU A 136 -4.09 8.91 4.69
CA LEU A 136 -5.42 8.61 4.15
C LEU A 136 -6.54 9.37 4.86
N SER A 137 -6.33 9.75 6.12
CA SER A 137 -7.31 10.44 6.95
C SER A 137 -7.07 11.95 7.03
N ASP A 138 -5.82 12.39 6.90
CA ASP A 138 -5.39 13.78 7.07
C ASP A 138 -4.67 14.29 5.82
N ALA A 139 -5.24 15.33 5.20
CA ALA A 139 -4.70 15.95 3.99
C ALA A 139 -3.37 16.69 4.25
N GLU A 140 -3.16 17.25 5.45
CA GLU A 140 -1.91 17.91 5.80
C GLU A 140 -0.77 16.89 5.90
N VAL A 141 -1.04 15.71 6.48
CA VAL A 141 -0.08 14.61 6.52
C VAL A 141 0.24 14.11 5.11
N ALA A 142 -0.76 13.97 4.23
CA ALA A 142 -0.53 13.56 2.85
C ALA A 142 0.37 14.54 2.09
N GLU A 143 0.20 15.85 2.30
CA GLU A 143 1.05 16.87 1.68
C GLU A 143 2.48 16.88 2.25
N GLN A 144 2.63 16.64 3.56
CA GLN A 144 3.94 16.47 4.18
C GLN A 144 4.69 15.27 3.59
N ILE A 145 4.03 14.13 3.35
CA ILE A 145 4.64 12.98 2.69
C ILE A 145 5.03 13.33 1.26
N ARG A 146 4.14 13.97 0.50
CA ARG A 146 4.38 14.38 -0.89
C ARG A 146 5.60 15.31 -1.03
N SER A 147 5.86 16.12 -0.01
CA SER A 147 7.04 17.00 0.02
C SER A 147 8.38 16.24 0.08
N GLY A 148 8.39 14.98 0.51
CA GLY A 148 9.60 14.17 0.69
C GLY A 148 10.52 14.66 1.81
N ARG A 149 10.02 15.50 2.73
CA ARG A 149 10.80 16.15 3.80
C ARG A 149 10.27 15.86 5.21
N LEU A 150 9.64 14.70 5.39
CA LEU A 150 9.11 14.28 6.68
C LEU A 150 10.26 14.11 7.70
N LEU A 151 10.09 14.66 8.90
CA LEU A 151 11.11 14.60 9.95
C LEU A 151 10.87 13.50 10.98
N ARG A 152 9.59 13.17 11.26
CA ARG A 152 9.16 12.14 12.20
C ARG A 152 7.97 11.40 11.62
N ALA A 153 7.81 10.12 11.97
CA ALA A 153 6.59 9.40 11.69
C ALA A 153 5.40 10.08 12.39
N THR A 154 4.26 10.09 11.72
CA THR A 154 3.02 10.70 12.22
C THR A 154 2.00 9.59 12.36
N SER A 155 1.38 9.41 13.52
CA SER A 155 0.27 8.46 13.70
C SER A 155 -1.03 9.22 13.95
N TYR A 156 -2.12 8.72 13.37
CA TYR A 156 -3.46 9.18 13.70
C TYR A 156 -3.91 8.51 15.00
N ALA A 157 -3.83 9.23 16.12
CA ALA A 157 -4.37 8.79 17.41
C ALA A 157 -5.82 9.27 17.55
N GLY A 158 -6.77 8.42 17.16
CA GLY A 158 -8.21 8.67 17.32
C GLY A 158 -8.75 8.46 18.73
N PHE A 159 -7.92 8.32 19.78
CA PHE A 159 -8.32 8.34 21.19
C PHE A 159 -7.11 8.79 22.03
N GLY A 160 -7.31 9.82 22.86
CA GLY A 160 -6.24 10.53 23.58
C GLY A 160 -5.44 9.65 24.55
N GLU A 161 -4.13 9.88 24.58
CA GLU A 161 -3.23 9.34 25.58
C GLU A 161 -3.58 9.87 26.97
N VAL A 162 -3.79 8.97 27.94
CA VAL A 162 -4.02 9.33 29.35
C VAL A 162 -2.65 9.44 30.06
N PRO A 163 -2.30 10.56 30.71
CA PRO A 163 -1.05 10.67 31.46
C PRO A 163 -1.11 9.83 32.76
N ARG A 164 -0.10 8.99 33.00
CA ARG A 164 0.09 8.26 34.26
C ARG A 164 0.66 9.20 35.34
N PRO A 165 0.13 9.22 36.58
CA PRO A 165 0.79 9.93 37.68
C PRO A 165 1.90 9.08 38.32
N GLN A 166 2.99 9.74 38.70
CA GLN A 166 4.08 9.19 39.53
C GLN A 166 3.71 9.35 41.01
N LEU A 167 3.66 8.25 41.76
CA LEU A 167 3.55 8.26 43.23
C LEU A 167 4.95 8.17 43.84
N ARG A 168 5.18 8.97 44.88
CA ARG A 168 6.45 9.06 45.63
C ARG A 168 6.24 8.51 47.04
N LEU A 169 7.11 7.59 47.47
CA LEU A 169 7.14 7.03 48.83
C LEU A 169 7.50 8.12 49.86
N VAL A 170 6.86 8.06 51.05
CA VAL A 170 7.32 8.74 52.27
C VAL A 170 7.57 7.68 53.33
N THR A 171 8.81 7.63 53.83
CA THR A 171 9.25 6.80 54.97
C THR A 171 9.74 7.72 56.09
N GLY A 172 9.30 7.43 57.32
CA GLY A 172 9.84 7.91 58.59
C GLY A 172 9.05 7.23 59.72
N GLY A 173 9.56 6.81 60.86
CA GLY A 173 10.87 6.93 61.49
C GLY A 173 10.68 6.84 63.02
N ALA A 174 11.21 5.77 63.62
CA ALA A 174 11.64 5.54 65.02
C ALA A 174 10.79 5.95 66.27
N GLU A 175 10.40 4.90 67.03
CA GLU A 175 10.74 4.56 68.43
C GLU A 175 10.22 5.34 69.69
N GLU A 176 10.13 4.57 70.79
CA GLU A 176 9.23 4.57 71.98
C GLU A 176 9.86 5.22 73.25
N PRO A 177 9.19 5.39 74.45
CA PRO A 177 8.99 4.27 75.42
C PRO A 177 7.79 4.32 76.45
N ALA A 178 7.37 3.10 76.89
CA ALA A 178 6.86 2.51 78.18
C ALA A 178 6.23 3.36 79.34
N VAL A 179 5.29 2.96 80.25
CA VAL A 179 4.76 1.70 80.91
C VAL A 179 3.43 2.08 81.70
N PRO A 180 2.69 1.25 82.53
CA PRO A 180 2.60 -0.21 82.73
C PRO A 180 1.16 -0.84 82.88
N ASP A 181 1.13 -2.17 82.72
CA ASP A 181 0.39 -3.24 83.45
C ASP A 181 -1.13 -3.17 83.74
N ARG A 182 -1.91 -4.02 83.04
CA ARG A 182 -3.05 -4.87 83.49
C ARG A 182 -3.77 -5.46 82.27
N ALA A 183 -3.22 -6.45 81.56
CA ALA A 183 -3.88 -6.97 80.34
C ALA A 183 -3.56 -8.41 79.91
N ALA A 184 -3.09 -9.30 80.78
CA ALA A 184 -2.69 -10.64 80.35
C ALA A 184 -3.86 -11.57 79.93
N GLU A 185 -5.05 -11.47 80.54
CA GLU A 185 -6.18 -12.35 80.18
C GLU A 185 -7.08 -11.83 79.04
N ARG A 186 -7.07 -10.51 78.75
CA ARG A 186 -7.84 -9.93 77.64
C ARG A 186 -7.08 -9.91 76.30
N ALA A 187 -5.77 -10.19 76.32
CA ALA A 187 -4.93 -10.20 75.12
C ALA A 187 -5.06 -11.50 74.31
N GLU A 188 -5.24 -12.65 74.96
CA GLU A 188 -5.28 -13.96 74.31
C GLU A 188 -6.62 -14.23 73.60
N THR A 189 -7.74 -13.76 74.19
CA THR A 189 -9.06 -13.80 73.54
C THR A 189 -9.20 -12.77 72.41
N ARG A 190 -8.45 -11.67 72.44
CA ARG A 190 -8.38 -10.68 71.34
C ARG A 190 -7.52 -11.22 70.19
N ARG A 191 -6.33 -11.77 70.47
CA ARG A 191 -5.46 -12.39 69.46
C ARG A 191 -6.15 -13.51 68.67
N THR A 192 -6.84 -14.43 69.36
CA THR A 192 -7.59 -15.51 68.69
C THR A 192 -8.79 -15.02 67.86
N ARG A 193 -9.42 -13.90 68.26
CA ARG A 193 -10.49 -13.26 67.50
C ARG A 193 -9.95 -12.51 66.28
N ASP A 194 -8.78 -11.88 66.42
CA ASP A 194 -8.07 -11.16 65.36
C ASP A 194 -7.50 -12.12 64.31
N GLU A 195 -6.94 -13.27 64.72
CA GLU A 195 -6.49 -14.35 63.82
C GLU A 195 -7.66 -14.93 63.01
N ARG A 196 -8.80 -15.23 63.66
CA ARG A 196 -10.00 -15.70 62.95
C ARG A 196 -10.58 -14.64 62.02
N ALA A 197 -10.43 -13.35 62.35
CA ALA A 197 -10.84 -12.25 61.47
C ALA A 197 -9.90 -12.12 60.27
N ALA A 198 -8.59 -12.25 60.48
CA ALA A 198 -7.57 -12.27 59.43
C ALA A 198 -7.75 -13.45 58.47
N ASP A 199 -8.04 -14.65 58.97
CA ASP A 199 -8.33 -15.82 58.14
C ASP A 199 -9.60 -15.65 57.30
N ARG A 200 -10.66 -15.06 57.87
CA ARG A 200 -11.88 -14.74 57.11
C ARG A 200 -11.61 -13.70 56.03
N ALA A 201 -10.81 -12.67 56.34
CA ALA A 201 -10.41 -11.66 55.37
C ALA A 201 -9.56 -12.27 54.23
N ALA A 202 -8.60 -13.13 54.56
CA ALA A 202 -7.76 -13.83 53.58
C ALA A 202 -8.59 -14.77 52.68
N ARG A 203 -9.58 -15.48 53.24
CA ARG A 203 -10.51 -16.32 52.44
C ARG A 203 -11.40 -15.47 51.54
N ALA A 204 -11.90 -14.33 52.02
CA ALA A 204 -12.69 -13.40 51.22
C ALA A 204 -11.88 -12.82 50.06
N GLU A 205 -10.63 -12.44 50.30
CA GLU A 205 -9.74 -11.91 49.27
C GLU A 205 -9.40 -12.97 48.21
N ARG A 206 -9.10 -14.21 48.63
CA ARG A 206 -8.90 -15.35 47.71
C ARG A 206 -10.15 -15.63 46.88
N ALA A 207 -11.34 -15.58 47.48
CA ALA A 207 -12.59 -15.77 46.77
C ALA A 207 -12.86 -14.64 45.76
N LYS A 208 -12.56 -13.39 46.11
CA LYS A 208 -12.64 -12.24 45.22
C LYS A 208 -11.67 -12.40 44.04
N ARG A 209 -10.42 -12.74 44.31
CA ARG A 209 -9.40 -12.97 43.28
C ARG A 209 -9.77 -14.11 42.34
N ARG A 210 -10.32 -15.21 42.86
CA ARG A 210 -10.83 -16.31 42.04
C ARG A 210 -11.96 -15.87 41.13
N ARG A 211 -12.93 -15.09 41.64
CA ARG A 211 -14.03 -14.55 40.82
C ARG A 211 -13.53 -13.59 39.73
N GLU A 212 -12.50 -12.80 40.02
CA GLU A 212 -11.85 -11.93 39.01
C GLU A 212 -11.21 -12.77 37.90
N LEU A 213 -10.43 -13.79 38.26
CA LEU A 213 -9.80 -14.70 37.31
C LEU A 213 -10.83 -15.49 36.49
N ASP A 214 -11.90 -15.98 37.11
CA ASP A 214 -12.98 -16.70 36.41
C ASP A 214 -13.66 -15.79 35.37
N ARG A 215 -13.85 -14.50 35.69
CA ARG A 215 -14.39 -13.50 34.74
C ARG A 215 -13.42 -13.19 33.62
N GLU A 216 -12.14 -13.06 33.92
CA GLU A 216 -11.09 -12.82 32.92
C GLU A 216 -10.96 -14.02 31.97
N LEU A 217 -10.96 -15.24 32.50
CA LEU A 217 -10.96 -16.47 31.71
C LEU A 217 -12.19 -16.58 30.81
N ALA A 218 -13.38 -16.25 31.31
CA ALA A 218 -14.59 -16.25 30.50
C ALA A 218 -14.50 -15.26 29.33
N ARG A 219 -13.99 -14.04 29.58
CA ARG A 219 -13.75 -13.05 28.52
C ARG A 219 -12.73 -13.54 27.50
N ALA A 220 -11.60 -14.05 27.96
CA ALA A 220 -10.54 -14.58 27.10
C ALA A 220 -11.05 -15.72 26.20
N ARG A 221 -11.91 -16.60 26.72
CA ARG A 221 -12.54 -17.67 25.93
C ARG A 221 -13.49 -17.12 24.86
N THR A 222 -14.35 -16.16 25.21
CA THR A 222 -15.23 -15.53 24.22
C THR A 222 -14.45 -14.78 23.14
N ASP A 223 -13.36 -14.13 23.50
CA ASP A 223 -12.49 -13.45 22.53
C ASP A 223 -11.73 -14.45 21.64
N GLN A 224 -11.28 -15.58 22.21
CA GLN A 224 -10.70 -16.69 21.45
C GLN A 224 -11.71 -17.27 20.45
N GLU A 225 -12.93 -17.61 20.88
CA GLU A 225 -13.99 -18.15 20.01
C GLU A 225 -14.33 -17.18 18.87
N ARG A 226 -14.35 -15.86 19.16
CA ARG A 226 -14.55 -14.83 18.13
C ARG A 226 -13.41 -14.82 17.12
N ALA A 227 -12.16 -14.84 17.60
CA ALA A 227 -10.98 -14.83 16.73
C ALA A 227 -10.91 -16.09 15.85
N GLU A 228 -11.26 -17.26 16.39
CA GLU A 228 -11.34 -18.51 15.64
C GLU A 228 -12.45 -18.47 14.56
N ALA A 229 -13.61 -17.91 14.89
CA ALA A 229 -14.70 -17.73 13.93
C ALA A 229 -14.34 -16.76 12.79
N GLU A 230 -13.63 -15.67 13.13
CA GLU A 230 -13.11 -14.70 12.16
C GLU A 230 -12.06 -15.34 11.24
N LEU A 231 -11.13 -16.11 11.81
CA LEU A 231 -10.13 -16.87 11.03
C LEU A 231 -10.80 -17.85 10.06
N ALA A 232 -11.75 -18.66 10.54
CA ALA A 232 -12.47 -19.61 9.70
C ALA A 232 -13.27 -18.90 8.60
N GLY A 233 -13.81 -17.70 8.88
CA GLY A 233 -14.46 -16.85 7.87
C GLY A 233 -13.49 -16.34 6.80
N ALA A 234 -12.30 -15.89 7.22
CA ALA A 234 -11.26 -15.43 6.32
C ALA A 234 -10.71 -16.57 5.44
N GLU A 235 -10.51 -17.76 6.00
CA GLU A 235 -10.06 -18.95 5.26
C GLU A 235 -11.07 -19.36 4.19
N ARG A 236 -12.37 -19.41 4.53
CA ARG A 236 -13.41 -19.69 3.53
C ARG A 236 -13.42 -18.65 2.41
N SER A 237 -13.36 -17.37 2.76
CA SER A 237 -13.31 -16.30 1.76
C SER A 237 -12.08 -16.39 0.86
N ALA A 238 -10.94 -16.83 1.40
CA ALA A 238 -9.72 -17.03 0.62
C ALA A 238 -9.85 -18.24 -0.33
N GLN A 239 -10.46 -19.33 0.13
CA GLN A 239 -10.75 -20.50 -0.69
C GLN A 239 -11.74 -20.17 -1.82
N ASP A 240 -12.84 -19.50 -1.51
CA ASP A 240 -13.82 -19.05 -2.50
C ASP A 240 -13.17 -18.13 -3.54
N GLY A 241 -12.31 -17.21 -3.08
CA GLY A 241 -11.54 -16.32 -3.96
C GLY A 241 -10.58 -17.07 -4.87
N ALA A 242 -9.92 -18.12 -4.39
CA ALA A 242 -9.04 -18.96 -5.20
C ALA A 242 -9.82 -19.74 -6.27
N VAL A 243 -10.97 -20.30 -5.92
CA VAL A 243 -11.85 -21.00 -6.88
C VAL A 243 -12.35 -20.06 -7.98
N GLU A 244 -12.74 -18.84 -7.63
CA GLU A 244 -13.15 -17.84 -8.61
C GLU A 244 -11.99 -17.39 -9.52
N LEU A 245 -10.77 -17.27 -8.97
CA LEU A 245 -9.58 -16.96 -9.76
C LEU A 245 -9.31 -18.07 -10.78
N ASP A 246 -9.31 -19.34 -10.35
CA ASP A 246 -9.11 -20.49 -11.24
C ASP A 246 -10.16 -20.54 -12.36
N ARG A 247 -11.42 -20.18 -12.04
CA ARG A 247 -12.50 -20.08 -13.04
C ARG A 247 -12.21 -18.99 -14.08
N ILE A 248 -11.79 -17.81 -13.63
CA ILE A 248 -11.46 -16.69 -14.52
C ILE A 248 -10.26 -17.01 -15.42
N GLU A 249 -9.24 -17.68 -14.87
CA GLU A 249 -8.06 -18.11 -15.65
C GLU A 249 -8.45 -19.14 -16.72
N ALA A 250 -9.33 -20.09 -16.40
CA ALA A 250 -9.85 -21.05 -17.37
C ALA A 250 -10.67 -20.36 -18.50
N GLU A 251 -11.50 -19.37 -18.15
CA GLU A 251 -12.25 -18.57 -19.12
C GLU A 251 -11.33 -17.75 -20.03
N LEU A 252 -10.27 -17.16 -19.47
CA LEU A 252 -9.27 -16.42 -20.24
C LEU A 252 -8.55 -17.33 -21.25
N ALA A 253 -8.11 -18.51 -20.82
CA ALA A 253 -7.45 -19.48 -21.70
C ALA A 253 -8.36 -19.96 -22.85
N GLU A 254 -9.67 -20.10 -22.61
CA GLU A 254 -10.66 -20.40 -23.65
C GLU A 254 -10.82 -19.22 -24.63
N LEU A 255 -10.93 -17.99 -24.12
CA LEU A 255 -11.05 -16.79 -24.96
C LEU A 255 -9.81 -16.57 -25.82
N GLU A 256 -8.62 -16.81 -25.29
CA GLU A 256 -7.35 -16.75 -26.03
C GLU A 256 -7.29 -17.80 -27.15
N ARG A 257 -7.74 -19.03 -26.88
CA ARG A 257 -7.85 -20.07 -27.92
C ARG A 257 -8.83 -19.67 -29.02
N ARG A 258 -10.00 -19.12 -28.68
CA ARG A 258 -10.98 -18.61 -29.66
C ARG A 258 -10.42 -17.46 -30.48
N ARG A 259 -9.70 -16.53 -29.85
CA ARG A 259 -9.04 -15.42 -30.53
C ARG A 259 -8.01 -15.94 -31.54
N ALA A 260 -7.18 -16.89 -31.16
CA ALA A 260 -6.18 -17.46 -32.07
C ALA A 260 -6.81 -18.11 -33.31
N VAL A 261 -7.91 -18.85 -33.14
CA VAL A 261 -8.68 -19.43 -34.26
C VAL A 261 -9.23 -18.34 -35.18
N ALA A 262 -9.89 -17.32 -34.61
CA ALA A 262 -10.45 -16.21 -35.37
C ALA A 262 -9.38 -15.42 -36.16
N GLU A 263 -8.19 -15.23 -35.57
CA GLU A 263 -7.07 -14.58 -36.25
C GLU A 263 -6.54 -15.41 -37.43
N GLN A 264 -6.46 -16.74 -37.28
CA GLN A 264 -6.09 -17.64 -38.36
C GLN A 264 -7.12 -17.63 -39.49
N GLU A 265 -8.40 -17.68 -39.18
CA GLU A 265 -9.49 -17.59 -40.15
C GLU A 265 -9.47 -16.26 -40.91
N LEU A 266 -9.28 -15.13 -40.19
CA LEU A 266 -9.14 -13.82 -40.81
C LEU A 266 -7.93 -13.75 -41.74
N SER A 267 -6.80 -14.33 -41.34
CA SER A 267 -5.60 -14.39 -42.19
C SER A 267 -5.86 -15.19 -43.47
N ARG A 268 -6.49 -16.36 -43.36
CA ARG A 268 -6.91 -17.18 -44.52
C ARG A 268 -7.87 -16.43 -45.43
N ALA A 269 -8.88 -15.77 -44.88
CA ALA A 269 -9.84 -14.97 -45.65
C ALA A 269 -9.15 -13.81 -46.39
N LYS A 270 -8.20 -13.11 -45.76
CA LYS A 270 -7.41 -12.04 -46.40
C LYS A 270 -6.58 -12.59 -47.57
N LEU A 271 -5.95 -13.76 -47.41
CA LEU A 271 -5.18 -14.39 -48.49
C LEU A 271 -6.08 -14.83 -49.64
N ALA A 272 -7.23 -15.45 -49.34
CA ALA A 272 -8.22 -15.85 -50.34
C ALA A 272 -8.76 -14.64 -51.11
N ARG A 273 -9.06 -13.53 -50.42
CA ARG A 273 -9.48 -12.27 -51.05
C ARG A 273 -8.43 -11.76 -52.03
N ARG A 274 -7.16 -11.68 -51.61
CA ARG A 274 -6.05 -11.25 -52.48
C ARG A 274 -5.86 -12.16 -53.69
N ALA A 275 -6.07 -13.47 -53.53
CA ALA A 275 -6.02 -14.42 -54.65
C ALA A 275 -7.17 -14.20 -55.63
N ALA A 276 -8.39 -14.00 -55.14
CA ALA A 276 -9.56 -13.69 -55.95
C ALA A 276 -9.40 -12.35 -56.71
N GLU A 277 -8.89 -11.30 -56.05
CA GLU A 277 -8.58 -10.00 -56.68
C GLU A 277 -7.62 -10.16 -57.87
N ARG A 278 -6.56 -10.98 -57.71
CA ARG A 278 -5.63 -11.29 -58.81
C ARG A 278 -6.28 -12.09 -59.93
N ALA A 279 -7.10 -13.09 -59.60
CA ALA A 279 -7.81 -13.90 -60.58
C ALA A 279 -8.78 -13.05 -61.42
N VAL A 280 -9.54 -12.14 -60.78
CA VAL A 280 -10.41 -11.18 -61.48
C VAL A 280 -9.61 -10.29 -62.41
N THR A 281 -8.46 -9.78 -61.96
CA THR A 281 -7.58 -8.93 -62.79
C THR A 281 -7.06 -9.68 -64.02
N ALA A 282 -6.62 -10.93 -63.84
CA ALA A 282 -6.16 -11.78 -64.94
C ALA A 282 -7.28 -12.13 -65.92
N ALA A 283 -8.47 -12.47 -65.41
CA ALA A 283 -9.64 -12.77 -66.23
C ALA A 283 -10.08 -11.56 -67.07
N ARG A 284 -10.10 -10.35 -66.49
CA ARG A 284 -10.40 -9.10 -67.22
C ARG A 284 -9.39 -8.83 -68.34
N ARG A 285 -8.10 -9.03 -68.07
CA ARG A 285 -7.07 -8.87 -69.11
C ARG A 285 -7.28 -9.84 -70.27
N ARG A 286 -7.51 -11.11 -69.96
CA ARG A 286 -7.74 -12.13 -70.99
C ARG A 286 -9.02 -11.87 -71.78
N ALA A 287 -10.09 -11.42 -71.12
CA ALA A 287 -11.32 -11.02 -71.80
C ALA A 287 -11.03 -9.87 -72.79
N GLY A 288 -10.33 -8.82 -72.35
CA GLY A 288 -9.96 -7.71 -73.24
C GLY A 288 -9.03 -8.12 -74.39
N GLU A 289 -8.09 -9.05 -74.18
CA GLU A 289 -7.26 -9.61 -75.25
C GLU A 289 -8.09 -10.39 -76.29
N VAL A 290 -9.08 -11.17 -75.85
CA VAL A 290 -9.98 -11.92 -76.73
C VAL A 290 -10.94 -10.97 -77.47
N GLU A 291 -11.52 -9.99 -76.78
CA GLU A 291 -12.38 -8.96 -77.39
C GLU A 291 -11.62 -8.21 -78.50
N ALA A 292 -10.39 -7.76 -78.24
CA ALA A 292 -9.56 -7.08 -79.24
C ALA A 292 -9.22 -7.99 -80.44
N ALA A 293 -9.00 -9.29 -80.21
CA ALA A 293 -8.75 -10.24 -81.30
C ALA A 293 -9.99 -10.49 -82.16
N VAL A 294 -11.18 -10.54 -81.55
CA VAL A 294 -12.46 -10.64 -82.29
C VAL A 294 -12.70 -9.37 -83.11
N GLU A 295 -12.52 -8.19 -82.52
CA GLU A 295 -12.67 -6.91 -83.24
C GLU A 295 -11.69 -6.80 -84.44
N ALA A 296 -10.46 -7.31 -84.30
CA ALA A 296 -9.50 -7.34 -85.40
C ALA A 296 -9.92 -8.28 -86.54
N LEU A 297 -10.45 -9.46 -86.23
CA LEU A 297 -10.97 -10.40 -87.23
C LEU A 297 -12.20 -9.83 -87.96
N ASP A 298 -13.13 -9.24 -87.22
CA ASP A 298 -14.32 -8.60 -87.80
C ASP A 298 -13.93 -7.45 -88.76
N ALA A 299 -12.88 -6.69 -88.43
CA ALA A 299 -12.35 -5.63 -89.30
C ALA A 299 -11.71 -6.20 -90.60
N GLU A 300 -10.95 -7.29 -90.51
CA GLU A 300 -10.38 -7.97 -91.68
C GLU A 300 -11.47 -8.53 -92.63
N GLU A 301 -12.55 -9.10 -92.09
CA GLU A 301 -13.68 -9.61 -92.89
C GLU A 301 -14.49 -8.48 -93.56
N GLY A 302 -14.63 -7.33 -92.89
CA GLY A 302 -15.28 -6.14 -93.44
C GLY A 302 -14.53 -5.53 -94.64
N ASP A 303 -13.20 -5.47 -94.56
CA ASP A 303 -12.36 -4.98 -95.67
C ASP A 303 -12.40 -5.93 -96.88
N ALA A 304 -12.45 -7.25 -96.64
CA ALA A 304 -12.54 -8.27 -97.69
C ALA A 304 -13.88 -8.21 -98.46
N THR A 305 -14.97 -7.85 -97.79
CA THR A 305 -16.30 -7.70 -98.41
C THR A 305 -16.47 -6.35 -99.12
N GLY A 306 -15.81 -5.28 -98.67
CA GLY A 306 -15.80 -3.98 -99.34
C GLY A 306 -14.94 -3.92 -100.63
N GLY A 307 -13.82 -4.66 -100.68
CA GLY A 307 -12.94 -4.72 -101.85
C GLY A 307 -13.53 -5.46 -103.06
N GLY A 308 -14.52 -6.33 -102.85
CA GLY A 308 -15.21 -7.07 -103.92
C GLY A 308 -16.24 -6.25 -104.70
N GLN A 309 -16.62 -5.07 -104.22
CA GLN A 309 -17.69 -4.25 -104.82
C GLN A 309 -17.17 -3.08 -105.68
N GLN A 310 -15.84 -2.96 -105.87
CA GLN A 310 -15.20 -1.98 -106.76
C GLN A 310 -14.69 -2.58 -108.10
N ALA A 311 -15.03 -3.83 -108.39
CA ALA A 311 -14.71 -4.50 -109.64
C ALA A 311 -15.97 -4.89 -110.42
N ASP A 312 -16.79 -3.90 -110.78
CA ASP A 312 -17.71 -3.93 -111.94
C ASP A 312 -18.13 -2.49 -112.33
#